data_AF-A0A565B1T6-F1
#
_entry.id   AF-A0A565B1T6-F1
#
_cell.length_a   1.000
_cell.length_b   1.000
_cell.length_c   1.000
_cell.angle_alpha   90.00
_cell.angle_beta   90.00
_cell.angle_gamma   90.00
#
_symmetry.space_group_name_H-M   'P 1'
#
loop_
_entity.id
_entity.type
_entity.pdbx_description
1 polymer ?
#
loop_
_entity_poly.entity_id
_entity_poly.type
_entity_poly.pdbx_seq_one_letter_code
_entity_poly.pdbx_strand_id
1 'polypeptide(L)'
;MLSCYHQLLCFASDTGIHLCDPVNKELNKSPESTLSPWCFNSSDGECLVSFGFVDAKNQYKVIKWPQDLEENRTRRLPSGLITTWKKVDLKFEVLNMDIAEDGHLKVSSWRRLRRPCPYLLQLSSRVHVNGFIYWTTSDFQIVSFSLQDETFSTLNLKPPCFRLDTQGSQHKSSRFFTLSGSRGNLWMIDYHVLS
;
A
#
# COMPACT_ATOMS: atom_id res chain seq x y z
N MET A 1 -4.49 0.51 -31.50
CA MET A 1 -3.38 -0.33 -31.01
C MET A 1 -2.89 0.29 -29.71
N LEU A 2 -3.17 -0.33 -28.57
CA LEU A 2 -2.70 0.15 -27.26
C LEU A 2 -1.26 -0.34 -27.07
N SER A 3 -0.33 0.58 -27.24
CA SER A 3 1.12 0.38 -27.22
C SER A 3 1.58 0.13 -25.78
N CYS A 4 1.58 -1.13 -25.34
CA CYS A 4 1.93 -1.60 -23.98
C CYS A 4 3.46 -1.67 -23.76
N TYR A 5 4.20 -0.60 -24.07
CA TYR A 5 5.67 -0.68 -24.25
C TYR A 5 6.53 -0.49 -23.01
N HIS A 6 5.96 -0.20 -21.86
CA HIS A 6 6.75 -0.05 -20.66
C HIS A 6 6.05 -0.91 -19.63
N GLN A 7 6.58 -2.12 -19.40
CA GLN A 7 6.14 -3.02 -18.35
C GLN A 7 7.26 -3.10 -17.33
N LEU A 8 7.44 -2.01 -16.58
CA LEU A 8 8.48 -1.99 -15.56
C LEU A 8 8.13 -2.92 -14.41
N LEU A 9 9.15 -3.59 -13.89
CA LEU A 9 9.09 -4.38 -12.68
C LEU A 9 9.83 -3.63 -11.58
N CYS A 10 9.26 -3.60 -10.38
CA CYS A 10 9.89 -3.00 -9.20
C CYS A 10 10.19 -4.10 -8.19
N PHE A 11 11.47 -4.21 -7.81
CA PHE A 11 11.96 -5.12 -6.78
C PHE A 11 12.40 -4.31 -5.58
N ALA A 12 12.01 -4.74 -4.38
CA ALA A 12 12.56 -4.20 -3.14
C ALA A 12 13.38 -5.30 -2.46
N SER A 13 14.63 -4.98 -2.13
CA SER A 13 15.56 -5.85 -1.41
C SER A 13 16.27 -5.06 -0.30
N ASP A 14 17.08 -5.76 0.50
CA ASP A 14 17.98 -5.18 1.49
C ASP A 14 18.92 -4.11 0.90
N THR A 15 19.36 -4.28 -0.34
CA THR A 15 20.22 -3.34 -1.06
C THR A 15 19.50 -2.13 -1.67
N GLY A 16 18.16 -2.07 -1.57
CA GLY A 16 17.34 -0.96 -2.01
C GLY A 16 16.21 -1.36 -2.97
N ILE A 17 15.73 -0.37 -3.75
CA ILE A 17 14.67 -0.57 -4.74
C ILE A 17 15.28 -0.56 -6.13
N HIS A 18 15.00 -1.60 -6.91
CA HIS A 18 15.50 -1.82 -8.26
C HIS A 18 14.33 -1.82 -9.24
N LEU A 19 14.56 -1.22 -10.41
CA LEU A 19 13.61 -1.13 -11.50
C LEU A 19 14.17 -1.91 -12.68
N CYS A 20 13.41 -2.89 -13.15
CA CYS A 20 13.75 -3.65 -14.34
C CYS A 20 12.83 -3.24 -15.47
N ASP A 21 13.43 -2.84 -16.58
CA ASP A 21 12.78 -2.77 -17.87
C ASP A 21 13.03 -4.09 -18.61
N PRO A 22 12.05 -5.02 -18.64
CA PRO A 22 12.23 -6.31 -19.30
C PRO A 22 12.31 -6.20 -20.83
N VAL A 23 11.81 -5.11 -21.42
CA VAL A 23 11.84 -4.89 -22.87
C VAL A 23 13.25 -4.49 -23.29
N ASN A 24 13.83 -3.52 -22.58
CA ASN A 24 15.18 -3.03 -22.85
C ASN A 24 16.28 -3.83 -22.14
N LYS A 25 15.91 -4.77 -21.27
CA LYS A 25 16.82 -5.58 -20.41
C LYS A 25 17.72 -4.72 -19.53
N GLU A 26 17.19 -3.60 -19.08
CA GLU A 26 17.91 -2.67 -18.20
C GLU A 26 17.48 -2.89 -16.75
N LEU A 27 18.45 -2.92 -15.85
CA LEU A 27 18.23 -2.95 -14.42
C LEU A 27 18.85 -1.69 -13.82
N ASN A 28 18.01 -0.81 -13.29
CA ASN A 28 18.41 0.46 -12.71
C ASN A 28 18.10 0.47 -11.21
N LYS A 29 19.12 0.77 -10.39
CA LYS A 29 18.90 1.03 -8.96
C LYS A 29 18.24 2.40 -8.82
N SER A 30 17.13 2.48 -8.10
CA SER A 30 16.50 3.76 -7.79
C SER A 30 17.44 4.62 -6.91
N PRO A 31 17.33 5.96 -6.97
CA PRO A 31 18.12 6.82 -6.09
C PRO A 31 17.84 6.46 -4.63
N GLU A 32 18.87 6.54 -3.79
CA GLU A 32 18.67 6.35 -2.35
C GLU A 32 17.83 7.49 -1.77
N SER A 33 16.95 7.16 -0.82
CA SER A 33 16.19 8.19 -0.12
C SER A 33 17.05 8.74 1.01
N THR A 34 17.46 10.00 0.90
CA THR A 34 18.12 10.72 2.00
C THR A 34 17.15 11.17 3.09
N LEU A 35 15.84 10.96 2.87
CA LEU A 35 14.77 11.48 3.71
C LEU A 35 14.44 10.55 4.87
N SER A 36 14.70 9.24 4.75
CA SER A 36 14.37 8.27 5.79
C SER A 36 15.48 7.22 5.92
N PRO A 37 16.34 7.30 6.95
CA PRO A 37 17.31 6.23 7.26
C PRO A 37 16.64 4.92 7.72
N TRP A 38 15.34 4.99 8.02
CA TRP A 38 14.51 3.90 8.55
C TRP A 38 14.13 2.85 7.50
N CYS A 39 14.31 3.15 6.22
CA CYS A 39 14.03 2.19 5.17
C CYS A 39 15.33 1.50 4.77
N PHE A 40 15.40 0.18 4.97
CA PHE A 40 16.48 -0.75 4.59
C PHE A 40 17.63 -0.97 5.60
N ASN A 41 17.61 -0.36 6.79
CA ASN A 41 18.46 -0.84 7.88
C ASN A 41 17.83 -2.07 8.53
N SER A 42 18.50 -3.22 8.43
CA SER A 42 18.06 -4.54 8.90
C SER A 42 17.75 -4.63 10.40
N SER A 43 18.07 -3.60 11.18
CA SER A 43 17.81 -3.50 12.61
C SER A 43 16.44 -2.93 12.99
N ASP A 44 15.78 -2.13 12.12
CA ASP A 44 14.68 -1.23 12.54
C ASP A 44 13.38 -1.35 11.73
N GLY A 45 13.19 -2.44 10.98
CA GLY A 45 11.92 -2.78 10.31
C GLY A 45 11.98 -2.79 8.78
N GLU A 46 11.08 -3.58 8.18
CA GLU A 46 10.97 -3.75 6.73
C GLU A 46 10.23 -2.56 6.11
N CYS A 47 10.90 -1.74 5.29
CA CYS A 47 10.23 -0.68 4.54
C CYS A 47 9.22 -1.28 3.56
N LEU A 48 7.95 -0.93 3.70
CA LEU A 48 6.93 -1.38 2.78
C LEU A 48 6.94 -0.49 1.53
N VAL A 49 7.11 -1.14 0.37
CA VAL A 49 7.16 -0.49 -0.94
C VAL A 49 5.92 -0.83 -1.74
N SER A 50 5.44 0.13 -2.52
CA SER A 50 4.38 -0.04 -3.49
C SER A 50 4.75 0.61 -4.81
N PHE A 51 4.37 -0.04 -5.91
CA PHE A 51 4.69 0.40 -7.26
C PHE A 51 3.45 0.37 -8.16
N GLY A 52 3.28 1.37 -9.01
CA GLY A 52 2.17 1.39 -9.96
C GLY A 52 2.30 2.43 -11.05
N PHE A 53 1.45 2.31 -12.06
CA PHE A 53 1.41 3.16 -13.24
C PHE A 53 0.23 4.14 -13.17
N VAL A 54 0.45 5.35 -13.67
CA VAL A 54 -0.54 6.42 -13.79
C VAL A 54 -0.71 6.75 -15.27
N ASP A 55 -1.74 6.15 -15.89
CA ASP A 55 -2.01 6.27 -17.33
C ASP A 55 -2.10 7.74 -17.78
N ALA A 56 -2.85 8.56 -17.05
CA ALA A 56 -3.09 9.96 -17.40
C ALA A 56 -1.82 10.83 -17.47
N LYS A 57 -0.72 10.38 -16.85
CA LYS A 57 0.56 11.09 -16.82
C LYS A 57 1.68 10.31 -17.54
N ASN A 58 1.37 9.13 -18.09
CA ASN A 58 2.37 8.20 -18.64
C ASN A 58 3.57 8.00 -17.69
N GLN A 59 3.28 7.81 -16.40
CA GLN A 59 4.25 7.89 -15.31
C GLN A 59 4.13 6.70 -14.37
N TYR A 60 5.26 6.13 -13.97
CA TYR A 60 5.35 5.20 -12.86
C TYR A 60 5.60 5.91 -11.54
N LYS A 61 5.07 5.34 -10.45
CA LYS A 61 5.33 5.81 -9.09
C LYS A 61 5.77 4.67 -8.20
N VAL A 62 6.79 4.94 -7.39
CA VAL A 62 7.13 4.13 -6.22
C VAL A 62 6.74 4.92 -4.98
N ILE A 63 6.02 4.25 -4.09
CA ILE A 63 5.63 4.77 -2.79
C ILE A 63 6.36 3.98 -1.72
N LYS A 64 7.05 4.69 -0.83
CA LYS A 64 7.53 4.15 0.45
C LYS A 64 6.60 4.64 1.54
N TRP A 65 6.26 3.76 2.46
CA TRP A 65 5.58 4.16 3.68
C TRP A 65 6.15 3.40 4.87
N PRO A 66 6.06 3.99 6.07
CA PRO A 66 6.48 3.33 7.29
C PRO A 66 5.73 2.01 7.46
N GLN A 67 6.45 0.96 7.84
CA GLN A 67 5.83 -0.27 8.33
C GLN A 67 5.12 0.04 9.64
N ASP A 68 3.98 -0.60 9.85
CA ASP A 68 3.31 -0.58 11.14
C ASP A 68 4.22 -1.34 12.12
N LEU A 69 5.03 -0.62 12.90
CA LEU A 69 5.80 -1.19 14.00
C LEU A 69 4.81 -1.93 14.88
N GLU A 70 5.10 -3.18 15.25
CA GLU A 70 4.17 -4.07 15.95
C GLU A 70 3.52 -3.46 17.20
N GLU A 71 4.13 -2.41 17.76
CA GLU A 71 3.58 -1.57 18.82
C GLU A 71 2.23 -0.93 18.48
N ASN A 72 1.91 -0.70 17.20
CA ASN A 72 0.69 -0.04 16.70
C ASN A 72 -0.55 -0.95 16.51
N ARG A 73 -0.45 -2.24 16.89
CA ARG A 73 -1.57 -3.18 16.83
C ARG A 73 -2.72 -2.70 17.70
N THR A 74 -3.77 -2.15 17.08
CA THR A 74 -5.09 -2.00 17.70
C THR A 74 -5.69 -3.37 17.87
N ARG A 75 -5.25 -4.12 18.88
CA ARG A 75 -5.98 -5.30 19.31
C ARG A 75 -7.17 -4.78 20.10
N ARG A 76 -8.38 -4.85 19.53
CA ARG A 76 -9.57 -4.93 20.38
C ARG A 76 -9.38 -6.18 21.22
N LEU A 77 -8.99 -5.99 22.48
CA LEU A 77 -8.94 -7.11 23.42
C LEU A 77 -10.36 -7.68 23.50
N PRO A 78 -10.51 -8.99 23.77
CA PRO A 78 -11.82 -9.59 24.02
C PRO A 78 -12.64 -8.85 25.10
N SER A 79 -11.97 -8.07 25.95
CA SER A 79 -12.54 -7.20 27.00
C SER A 79 -13.14 -5.87 26.51
N GLY A 80 -13.01 -5.53 25.22
CA GLY A 80 -13.55 -4.27 24.65
C GLY A 80 -12.70 -3.03 24.93
N LEU A 81 -11.56 -3.16 25.61
CA LEU A 81 -10.64 -2.05 25.87
C LEU A 81 -9.97 -1.59 24.56
N ILE A 82 -10.10 -0.30 24.26
CA ILE A 82 -9.42 0.37 23.14
C ILE A 82 -8.23 1.12 23.73
N THR A 83 -7.01 0.66 23.44
CA THR A 83 -5.81 1.44 23.78
C THR A 83 -5.64 2.56 22.75
N THR A 84 -5.65 3.80 23.22
CA THR A 84 -5.48 5.02 22.40
C THR A 84 -4.02 5.21 21.99
N TRP A 85 -3.80 5.46 20.70
CA TRP A 85 -2.50 5.59 20.07
C TRP A 85 -1.83 6.94 20.31
N LYS A 86 -0.50 6.91 20.46
CA LYS A 86 0.36 8.07 20.19
C LYS A 86 0.39 8.23 18.67
N LYS A 87 -0.25 9.27 18.14
CA LYS A 87 -0.30 9.60 16.70
C LYS A 87 1.14 9.76 16.17
N VAL A 88 1.69 8.73 15.55
CA VAL A 88 2.96 8.83 14.84
C VAL A 88 2.65 9.48 13.49
N ASP A 89 3.38 10.54 13.15
CA ASP A 89 3.28 11.15 11.83
C ASP A 89 3.80 10.16 10.78
N LEU A 90 2.89 9.45 10.13
CA LEU A 90 3.21 8.53 9.04
C LEU A 90 3.66 9.35 7.83
N LYS A 91 4.96 9.29 7.52
CA LYS A 91 5.57 10.03 6.40
C LYS A 91 5.66 9.12 5.18
N PHE A 92 4.91 9.48 4.14
CA PHE A 92 4.93 8.79 2.86
C PHE A 92 5.96 9.45 1.96
N GLU A 93 6.72 8.65 1.23
CA GLU A 93 7.66 9.15 0.23
C GLU A 93 7.25 8.66 -1.14
N VAL A 94 7.38 9.56 -2.12
CA VAL A 94 7.00 9.33 -3.50
C VAL A 94 8.23 9.54 -4.37
N LEU A 95 8.46 8.59 -5.26
CA LEU A 95 9.39 8.68 -6.38
C LEU A 95 8.59 8.61 -7.67
N ASN A 96 8.76 9.61 -8.53
CA ASN A 96 8.12 9.66 -9.83
C ASN A 96 9.11 9.20 -10.91
N MET A 97 8.61 8.50 -11.92
CA MET A 97 9.38 8.07 -13.08
C MET A 97 8.57 8.36 -14.33
N ASP A 98 8.98 9.39 -15.06
CA ASP A 98 8.36 9.78 -16.31
C ASP A 98 8.96 8.96 -17.45
N ILE A 99 8.10 8.46 -18.34
CA ILE A 99 8.54 7.84 -19.60
C ILE A 99 8.68 8.98 -20.62
N ALA A 100 9.91 9.25 -21.05
CA ALA A 100 10.20 10.25 -22.07
C ALA A 100 9.78 9.77 -23.47
N GLU A 101 9.73 10.69 -24.44
CA GLU A 101 9.29 10.38 -25.81
C GLU A 101 10.19 9.34 -26.51
N ASP A 102 11.47 9.29 -26.14
CA ASP A 102 12.46 8.33 -26.63
C ASP A 102 12.39 6.97 -25.90
N GLY A 103 11.47 6.80 -24.94
CA GLY A 103 11.30 5.60 -24.13
C GLY A 103 12.20 5.52 -22.90
N HIS A 104 13.13 6.47 -22.71
CA HIS A 104 13.97 6.48 -21.52
C HIS A 104 13.20 6.93 -20.28
N LEU A 105 13.61 6.40 -19.13
CA LEU A 105 13.02 6.75 -17.84
C LEU A 105 13.73 7.94 -17.21
N LYS A 106 12.96 8.98 -16.92
CA LYS A 106 13.42 10.12 -16.11
C LYS A 106 12.95 9.94 -14.68
N VAL A 107 13.88 9.61 -13.80
CA VAL A 107 13.60 9.37 -12.37
C VAL A 107 13.76 10.67 -11.57
N SER A 108 12.75 11.02 -10.77
CA SER A 108 12.82 12.18 -9.87
C SER A 108 13.69 11.92 -8.64
N SER A 109 13.93 12.94 -7.82
CA SER A 109 14.33 12.71 -6.43
C SER A 109 13.14 12.22 -5.60
N TRP A 110 13.43 11.51 -4.51
CA TRP A 110 12.42 11.20 -3.50
C TRP A 110 11.87 12.49 -2.89
N ARG A 111 10.57 12.52 -2.65
CA ARG A 111 9.94 13.59 -1.88
C ARG A 111 8.95 13.05 -0.87
N ARG A 112 8.80 13.78 0.24
CA ARG A 112 7.74 13.49 1.21
C ARG A 112 6.40 14.00 0.70
N LEU A 113 5.36 13.21 0.91
CA LEU A 113 4.00 13.66 0.74
C LEU A 113 3.69 14.71 1.82
N ARG A 114 3.10 15.85 1.42
CA ARG A 114 2.82 16.96 2.34
C ARG A 114 1.77 16.59 3.39
N ARG A 115 0.81 15.74 3.02
CA ARG A 115 -0.27 15.31 3.91
C ARG A 115 0.12 13.97 4.53
N PRO A 116 0.12 13.85 5.87
CA PRO A 116 0.31 12.56 6.51
C PRO A 116 -0.87 11.64 6.19
N CYS A 117 -0.63 10.33 6.20
CA CYS A 117 -1.72 9.37 6.05
C CYS A 117 -2.60 9.40 7.30
N PRO A 118 -3.92 9.62 7.16
CA PRO A 118 -4.83 9.63 8.30
C PRO A 118 -5.21 8.22 8.77
N TYR A 119 -4.80 7.16 8.05
CA TYR A 119 -5.24 5.79 8.28
C TYR A 119 -4.05 4.88 8.65
N LEU A 120 -4.19 4.12 9.73
CA LEU A 120 -3.23 3.09 10.14
C LEU A 120 -3.36 1.85 9.24
N LEU A 121 -2.23 1.24 8.88
CA LEU A 121 -2.18 0.03 8.07
C LEU A 121 -2.11 -1.18 9.00
N GLN A 122 -3.20 -1.95 9.16
CA GLN A 122 -3.24 -2.96 10.23
C GLN A 122 -3.00 -4.40 9.73
N LEU A 123 -3.26 -4.69 8.46
CA LEU A 123 -3.33 -6.08 7.99
C LEU A 123 -2.69 -6.18 6.60
N SER A 124 -1.52 -6.82 6.60
CA SER A 124 -0.56 -7.23 5.55
C SER A 124 -0.94 -7.30 4.06
N SER A 125 -2.20 -7.15 3.64
CA SER A 125 -2.59 -7.23 2.23
C SER A 125 -2.86 -5.85 1.65
N ARG A 126 -1.82 -5.31 1.01
CA ARG A 126 -1.89 -4.11 0.18
C ARG A 126 -2.18 -4.55 -1.24
N VAL A 127 -3.21 -3.98 -1.84
CA VAL A 127 -3.70 -4.42 -3.15
C VAL A 127 -3.64 -3.25 -4.12
N HIS A 128 -3.07 -3.51 -5.29
CA HIS A 128 -2.94 -2.54 -6.36
C HIS A 128 -4.03 -2.78 -7.41
N VAL A 129 -4.88 -1.79 -7.64
CA VAL A 129 -5.94 -1.86 -8.67
C VAL A 129 -6.11 -0.49 -9.33
N ASN A 130 -5.97 -0.42 -10.65
CA ASN A 130 -6.26 0.75 -11.50
C ASN A 130 -5.66 2.07 -10.98
N GLY A 131 -4.38 2.07 -10.62
CA GLY A 131 -3.71 3.29 -10.12
C GLY A 131 -4.04 3.64 -8.67
N PHE A 132 -4.70 2.75 -7.92
CA PHE A 132 -4.94 2.89 -6.50
C PHE A 132 -4.26 1.78 -5.71
N ILE A 133 -3.91 2.11 -4.49
CA ILE A 133 -3.42 1.16 -3.49
C ILE A 133 -4.48 1.07 -2.40
N TYR A 134 -4.96 -0.14 -2.12
CA TYR A 134 -5.99 -0.42 -1.12
C TYR A 134 -5.41 -1.23 0.04
N TRP A 135 -5.89 -0.96 1.24
CA TRP A 135 -5.62 -1.76 2.43
C TRP A 135 -6.77 -1.64 3.43
N THR A 136 -6.75 -2.47 4.47
CA THR A 136 -7.72 -2.42 5.56
C THR A 136 -7.12 -1.79 6.82
N THR A 137 -7.91 -0.95 7.47
CA THR A 137 -7.63 -0.40 8.80
C THR A 137 -8.04 -1.38 9.90
N SER A 138 -7.78 -0.99 11.15
CA SER A 138 -8.12 -1.81 12.31
C SER A 138 -9.59 -1.95 12.65
N ASP A 139 -10.42 -1.06 12.14
CA ASP A 139 -11.87 -1.14 12.27
C ASP A 139 -12.54 -1.71 11.00
N PHE A 140 -11.75 -2.41 10.18
CA PHE A 140 -12.15 -3.04 8.92
C PHE A 140 -12.71 -2.05 7.89
N GLN A 141 -12.29 -0.79 7.91
CA GLN A 141 -12.53 0.12 6.79
C GLN A 141 -11.56 -0.21 5.67
N ILE A 142 -12.06 -0.23 4.44
CA ILE A 142 -11.22 -0.24 3.25
C ILE A 142 -10.86 1.20 2.96
N VAL A 143 -9.56 1.47 2.88
CA VAL A 143 -9.02 2.77 2.56
C VAL A 143 -8.13 2.65 1.34
N SER A 144 -7.94 3.77 0.66
CA SER A 144 -7.19 3.82 -0.59
C SER A 144 -6.27 5.02 -0.66
N PHE A 145 -5.21 4.88 -1.47
CA PHE A 145 -4.35 5.96 -1.91
C PHE A 145 -4.37 6.03 -3.45
N SER A 146 -4.75 7.19 -4.00
CA SER A 146 -4.70 7.46 -5.44
C SER A 146 -3.26 7.76 -5.85
N LEU A 147 -2.67 6.98 -6.76
CA LEU A 147 -1.36 7.31 -7.32
C LEU A 147 -1.43 8.57 -8.18
N GLN A 148 -2.53 8.82 -8.87
CA GLN A 148 -2.68 9.97 -9.76
C GLN A 148 -2.69 11.29 -8.99
N ASP A 149 -3.55 11.35 -7.98
CA ASP A 149 -3.87 12.58 -7.23
C ASP A 149 -3.09 12.68 -5.91
N GLU A 150 -2.48 11.57 -5.47
CA GLU A 150 -1.76 11.46 -4.21
C GLU A 150 -2.62 11.80 -2.99
N THR A 151 -3.87 11.34 -3.05
CA THR A 151 -4.89 11.56 -2.04
C THR A 151 -5.31 10.26 -1.37
N PHE A 152 -5.63 10.38 -0.08
CA PHE A 152 -6.20 9.30 0.71
C PHE A 152 -7.72 9.36 0.65
N SER A 153 -8.38 8.21 0.64
CA SER A 153 -9.85 8.12 0.67
C SER A 153 -10.30 6.89 1.45
N THR A 154 -11.53 6.94 1.94
CA THR A 154 -12.20 5.78 2.52
C THR A 154 -13.25 5.27 1.54
N LEU A 155 -13.34 3.95 1.40
CA LEU A 155 -14.49 3.34 0.75
C LEU A 155 -15.55 3.21 1.84
N ASN A 156 -16.52 4.11 1.83
CA ASN A 156 -17.60 4.19 2.84
C ASN A 156 -18.63 3.07 2.70
N LEU A 157 -18.17 1.84 2.49
CA LEU A 157 -18.97 0.64 2.41
C LEU A 157 -18.38 -0.29 3.46
N LYS A 158 -19.04 -0.41 4.62
CA LYS A 158 -18.90 -1.58 5.48
C LYS A 158 -19.99 -2.54 5.03
N PRO A 159 -19.67 -3.57 4.22
CA PRO A 159 -20.71 -4.45 3.73
C PRO A 159 -21.40 -5.13 4.92
N PRO A 160 -22.70 -5.44 4.84
CA PRO A 160 -23.46 -5.93 5.99
C PRO A 160 -22.84 -7.15 6.67
N CYS A 161 -22.15 -8.01 5.92
CA CYS A 161 -21.43 -9.19 6.42
C CYS A 161 -20.18 -8.88 7.28
N PHE A 162 -19.79 -7.61 7.40
CA PHE A 162 -18.67 -7.13 8.25
C PHE A 162 -19.15 -6.52 9.56
N ARG A 163 -20.47 -6.45 9.78
CA ARG A 163 -21.01 -6.10 11.09
C ARG A 163 -20.71 -7.28 12.00
N LEU A 164 -19.62 -7.17 12.77
CA LEU A 164 -19.42 -8.00 13.96
C LEU A 164 -20.70 -7.92 14.77
N ASP A 165 -21.41 -9.04 14.93
CA ASP A 165 -22.57 -9.14 15.79
C ASP A 165 -22.17 -8.65 17.19
N THR A 166 -22.55 -7.41 17.49
CA THR A 166 -22.44 -6.81 18.82
C THR A 166 -23.50 -7.39 19.77
N GLN A 167 -24.30 -8.37 19.33
CA GLN A 167 -25.31 -9.04 20.12
C GLN A 167 -24.97 -10.51 20.36
N GLY A 168 -24.26 -10.78 21.46
CA GLY A 168 -24.55 -11.91 22.35
C GLY A 168 -24.33 -13.36 21.89
N SER A 169 -23.91 -13.67 20.65
CA SER A 169 -23.72 -15.08 20.26
C SER A 169 -22.35 -15.63 20.71
N GLN A 170 -22.38 -16.72 21.48
CA GLN A 170 -21.22 -17.36 22.10
C GLN A 170 -20.33 -18.16 21.12
N HIS A 171 -20.53 -18.02 19.80
CA HIS A 171 -19.66 -18.60 18.77
C HIS A 171 -18.86 -17.50 18.05
N LYS A 172 -17.95 -16.85 18.78
CA LYS A 172 -17.04 -15.83 18.23
C LYS A 172 -15.90 -16.47 17.43
N SER A 173 -16.19 -16.91 16.20
CA SER A 173 -15.16 -16.97 15.17
C SER A 173 -15.02 -15.56 14.60
N SER A 174 -13.91 -14.88 14.87
CA SER A 174 -13.60 -13.62 14.19
C SER A 174 -13.44 -13.92 12.70
N ARG A 175 -14.44 -13.58 11.88
CA ARG A 175 -14.34 -13.74 10.44
C ARG A 175 -13.22 -12.84 9.91
N PHE A 176 -12.19 -13.45 9.33
CA PHE A 176 -11.11 -12.74 8.68
C PHE A 176 -11.38 -12.65 7.18
N PHE A 177 -11.09 -11.48 6.62
CA PHE A 177 -11.22 -11.23 5.19
C PHE A 177 -9.90 -10.71 4.64
N THR A 178 -9.66 -10.93 3.36
CA THR A 178 -8.47 -10.44 2.67
C THR A 178 -8.87 -9.71 1.41
N LEU A 179 -8.17 -8.61 1.13
CA LEU A 179 -8.31 -7.90 -0.15
C LEU A 179 -7.47 -8.62 -1.21
N SER A 180 -8.00 -8.71 -2.43
CA SER A 180 -7.30 -9.23 -3.59
C SER A 180 -7.57 -8.37 -4.81
N GLY A 181 -6.56 -8.23 -5.67
CA GLY A 181 -6.64 -7.43 -6.89
C GLY A 181 -6.51 -8.34 -8.09
N SER A 182 -7.51 -8.36 -8.96
CA SER A 182 -7.45 -9.18 -10.17
C SER A 182 -8.17 -8.50 -11.33
N ARG A 183 -7.47 -8.40 -12.47
CA ARG A 183 -7.99 -7.83 -13.72
C ARG A 183 -8.63 -6.45 -13.54
N GLY A 184 -7.98 -5.58 -12.78
CA GLY A 184 -8.50 -4.23 -12.51
C GLY A 184 -9.72 -4.18 -11.59
N ASN A 185 -10.04 -5.27 -10.89
CA ASN A 185 -11.10 -5.33 -9.89
C ASN A 185 -10.52 -5.56 -8.50
N LEU A 186 -11.11 -4.88 -7.52
CA LEU A 186 -10.86 -5.11 -6.11
C LEU A 186 -11.87 -6.14 -5.59
N TRP A 187 -11.34 -7.24 -5.06
CA TRP A 187 -12.09 -8.32 -4.46
C TRP A 187 -11.83 -8.33 -2.97
N MET A 188 -12.81 -8.85 -2.24
CA MET A 188 -12.73 -9.04 -0.81
C MET A 188 -13.23 -10.45 -0.53
N ILE A 189 -12.37 -11.27 0.02
CA ILE A 189 -12.54 -12.72 0.08
C ILE A 189 -12.73 -13.12 1.55
N ASP A 190 -13.83 -13.83 1.83
CA ASP A 190 -14.08 -14.51 3.10
C ASP A 190 -13.62 -15.97 2.96
N TYR A 191 -12.54 -16.33 3.65
CA TYR A 191 -12.04 -17.70 3.60
C TYR A 191 -12.85 -18.68 4.45
N HIS A 192 -13.78 -18.19 5.30
CA HIS A 192 -14.63 -19.03 6.14
C HIS A 192 -15.94 -19.46 5.47
N VAL A 193 -16.20 -19.05 4.22
CA VAL A 193 -17.39 -19.47 3.44
C VAL A 193 -17.15 -20.79 2.68
N LEU A 194 -15.92 -21.31 2.68
CA LEU A 194 -15.52 -22.52 1.93
C LEU A 194 -15.56 -23.83 2.75
N SER A 195 -16.18 -23.83 3.93
CA SER A 195 -16.37 -25.04 4.76
C SER A 195 -17.83 -25.46 4.86
#